data_AF-A0A924YJ03-F1
#
_entry.id   AF-A0A924YJ03-F1
#
_cell.length_a   1.000
_cell.length_b   1.000
_cell.length_c   1.000
_cell.angle_alpha   90.00
_cell.angle_beta   90.00
_cell.angle_gamma   90.00
#
_symmetry.space_group_name_H-M   'P 1'
#
loop_
_entity.id
_entity.type
_entity.pdbx_description
1 polymer ?
#
loop_
_entity_poly.entity_id
_entity_poly.type
_entity_poly.pdbx_seq_one_letter_code
_entity_poly.pdbx_strand_id
1 'polypeptide(L)'
;MSSQQTPYLSVVVASRNDNHGGDLNRRMQIFINALAEQCRRFALAVELIIVEWNPPDDRLSLADEFTWPEWGGQGEVRIIRVPAELHQKFNHADQLPLFQMIAKNVGIRRARGQYVLATNIDLIFSDELMRFLAVRRLKSGVYYRLDRYDVTSDVPLADVQAQLLFCETHLIRICKRYGIFDVVRQQYYWIYPPSLRELYWYHSNTGHIRRVIQRELEGTSQLLQQIVLAPFGAVVKAAQAAQMVWSWRHMITDCVNCEMRKGLILAKRISQKLYRYMLHPSETLTKLTRPMTARILYRKLTAFSRRIRRFIYWRGLWMVRRLKNVSRRIVVGSARVLQTQSIRMYRRYLTFTAYAYRVRAKVFRTRQQYLRPKLHTNACGDFTLMARDDWFALRGYPELEIFSMHIDSLMLYIAHYHGLREAFLPPPMVAYHIDHGGGWSPEGAKALDQRLLEHGIPQIVREQFDGWVLKMAEDYAPIMFNDEKWGLADELLVEDSVEKIIDQ
;
A
#
# COMPACT_ATOMS: atom_id res chain seq x y z
N MET A 1 -41.95 10.29 -20.73
CA MET A 1 -41.17 10.45 -19.49
C MET A 1 -40.63 9.08 -19.10
N SER A 2 -39.42 8.75 -19.53
CA SER A 2 -38.73 7.53 -19.07
C SER A 2 -38.50 7.68 -17.58
N SER A 3 -39.09 6.82 -16.75
CA SER A 3 -38.74 6.72 -15.34
C SER A 3 -37.29 6.23 -15.27
N GLN A 4 -36.32 7.14 -15.12
CA GLN A 4 -34.91 6.79 -15.02
C GLN A 4 -34.71 5.82 -13.85
N GLN A 5 -34.58 4.53 -14.18
CA GLN A 5 -34.30 3.48 -13.22
C GLN A 5 -32.89 3.73 -12.69
N THR A 6 -32.73 3.86 -11.38
CA THR A 6 -31.43 4.08 -10.74
C THR A 6 -30.42 3.01 -11.20
N PRO A 7 -29.25 3.38 -11.74
CA PRO A 7 -28.28 2.39 -12.21
C PRO A 7 -27.81 1.52 -11.03
N TYR A 8 -27.44 0.27 -11.32
CA TYR A 8 -26.92 -0.60 -10.28
C TYR A 8 -25.49 -0.19 -9.89
N LEU A 9 -24.68 0.16 -10.89
CA LEU A 9 -23.27 0.50 -10.73
C LEU A 9 -22.96 1.83 -11.42
N SER A 10 -22.23 2.70 -10.75
CA SER A 10 -21.53 3.83 -11.37
C SER A 10 -20.06 3.47 -11.52
N VAL A 11 -19.54 3.53 -12.75
CA VAL A 11 -18.10 3.41 -13.01
C VAL A 11 -17.55 4.84 -13.14
N VAL A 12 -16.67 5.22 -12.23
CA VAL A 12 -16.09 6.57 -12.17
C VAL A 12 -14.63 6.51 -12.58
N VAL A 13 -14.28 7.29 -13.61
CA VAL A 13 -12.92 7.50 -14.10
C VAL A 13 -12.61 8.99 -14.18
N ALA A 14 -11.32 9.32 -14.15
CA ALA A 14 -10.83 10.67 -14.35
C ALA A 14 -9.79 10.67 -15.47
N SER A 15 -9.86 11.67 -16.36
CA SER A 15 -8.94 11.79 -17.48
C SER A 15 -8.74 13.25 -17.88
N ARG A 16 -7.71 13.49 -18.67
CA ARG A 16 -7.37 14.75 -19.32
C ARG A 16 -6.87 14.41 -20.73
N ASN A 17 -7.36 15.09 -21.76
CA ASN A 17 -6.94 14.84 -23.15
C ASN A 17 -5.55 15.43 -23.44
N ASP A 18 -4.52 14.96 -22.74
CA ASP A 18 -3.12 15.41 -22.85
C ASP A 18 -2.16 14.32 -23.33
N ASN A 19 -2.70 13.16 -23.74
CA ASN A 19 -1.96 11.97 -24.12
C ASN A 19 -1.03 11.42 -23.02
N HIS A 20 -1.41 11.57 -21.74
CA HIS A 20 -0.64 11.08 -20.60
C HIS A 20 -0.24 9.60 -20.74
N GLY A 21 1.05 9.31 -20.54
CA GLY A 21 1.60 7.96 -20.65
C GLY A 21 1.81 7.45 -22.08
N GLY A 22 1.61 8.29 -23.11
CA GLY A 22 1.60 7.91 -24.54
C GLY A 22 0.33 7.15 -24.90
N ASP A 23 -0.12 7.15 -26.16
CA ASP A 23 -1.30 6.42 -26.67
C ASP A 23 -2.56 6.39 -25.76
N LEU A 24 -2.81 7.47 -25.00
CA LEU A 24 -3.91 7.53 -24.03
C LEU A 24 -5.26 7.33 -24.72
N ASN A 25 -5.46 8.00 -25.85
CA ASN A 25 -6.73 7.96 -26.58
C ASN A 25 -7.00 6.54 -27.10
N ARG A 26 -5.95 5.80 -27.50
CA ARG A 26 -6.10 4.40 -27.89
C ARG A 26 -6.50 3.51 -26.71
N ARG A 27 -5.82 3.63 -25.56
CA ARG A 27 -6.15 2.83 -24.36
C ARG A 27 -7.54 3.15 -23.82
N MET A 28 -7.90 4.43 -23.77
CA MET A 28 -9.21 4.86 -23.31
C MET A 28 -10.33 4.44 -24.26
N GLN A 29 -10.11 4.44 -25.58
CA GLN A 29 -11.07 3.89 -26.52
C GLN A 29 -11.26 2.38 -26.34
N ILE A 30 -10.18 1.63 -26.06
CA ILE A 30 -10.25 0.20 -25.71
C ILE A 30 -11.11 0.01 -24.45
N PHE A 31 -10.86 0.76 -23.39
CA PHE A 31 -11.65 0.70 -22.15
C PHE A 31 -13.14 1.00 -22.39
N ILE A 32 -13.46 2.08 -23.12
CA ILE A 32 -14.84 2.46 -23.45
C ILE A 32 -15.54 1.35 -24.23
N ASN A 33 -14.90 0.82 -25.28
CA ASN A 33 -15.46 -0.24 -26.12
C ASN A 33 -15.68 -1.53 -25.34
N ALA A 34 -14.68 -1.95 -24.57
CA ALA A 34 -14.75 -3.16 -23.76
C ALA A 34 -15.85 -3.08 -22.70
N LEU A 35 -15.90 -1.97 -21.96
CA LEU A 35 -16.90 -1.77 -20.91
C LEU A 35 -18.33 -1.76 -21.48
N ALA A 36 -18.57 -1.01 -22.55
CA ALA A 36 -19.90 -0.93 -23.17
C ALA A 36 -20.37 -2.30 -23.69
N GLU A 37 -19.51 -3.00 -24.43
CA GLU A 37 -19.82 -4.32 -24.97
C GLU A 37 -20.07 -5.35 -23.87
N GLN A 38 -19.28 -5.34 -22.79
CA GLN A 38 -19.51 -6.22 -21.64
C GLN A 38 -20.80 -5.88 -20.89
N CYS A 39 -21.11 -4.59 -20.69
CA CYS A 39 -22.37 -4.18 -20.07
C CYS A 39 -23.58 -4.70 -20.89
N ARG A 40 -23.50 -4.59 -22.21
CA ARG A 40 -24.51 -5.11 -23.14
C ARG A 40 -24.63 -6.63 -23.05
N ARG A 41 -23.51 -7.37 -23.14
CA ARG A 41 -23.47 -8.85 -23.11
C ARG A 41 -24.01 -9.43 -21.80
N PHE A 42 -23.76 -8.78 -20.67
CA PHE A 42 -24.15 -9.27 -19.35
C PHE A 42 -25.40 -8.59 -18.77
N ALA A 43 -26.07 -7.73 -19.54
CA ALA A 43 -27.24 -6.95 -19.10
C ALA A 43 -26.99 -6.21 -17.76
N LEU A 44 -25.82 -5.61 -17.64
CA LEU A 44 -25.40 -4.86 -16.46
C LEU A 44 -25.73 -3.38 -16.65
N ALA A 45 -26.67 -2.86 -15.87
CA ALA A 45 -27.02 -1.44 -15.87
C ALA A 45 -25.91 -0.60 -15.21
N VAL A 46 -25.18 0.16 -16.02
CA VAL A 46 -24.01 0.95 -15.61
C VAL A 46 -24.16 2.39 -16.09
N GLU A 47 -23.95 3.37 -15.21
CA GLU A 47 -23.54 4.69 -15.69
C GLU A 47 -22.00 4.79 -15.70
N LEU A 48 -21.43 5.28 -16.79
CA LEU A 48 -20.02 5.65 -16.87
C LEU A 48 -19.90 7.15 -16.64
N ILE A 49 -19.21 7.55 -15.58
CA ILE A 49 -18.92 8.94 -15.26
C ILE A 49 -17.44 9.20 -15.56
N ILE A 50 -17.17 10.10 -16.50
CA ILE A 50 -15.83 10.54 -16.85
C ILE A 50 -15.67 11.97 -16.35
N VAL A 51 -14.74 12.17 -15.41
CA VAL A 51 -14.37 13.51 -14.98
C VAL A 51 -13.26 14.01 -15.89
N GLU A 52 -13.62 14.92 -16.80
CA GLU A 52 -12.67 15.64 -17.64
C GLU A 52 -12.07 16.78 -16.83
N TRP A 53 -10.82 16.62 -16.40
CA TRP A 53 -10.18 17.55 -15.48
C TRP A 53 -9.16 18.44 -16.19
N ASN A 54 -9.34 19.75 -16.06
CA ASN A 54 -8.44 20.76 -16.63
C ASN A 54 -8.14 20.47 -18.12
N PRO A 55 -9.17 20.37 -18.98
CA PRO A 55 -8.97 20.05 -20.39
C PRO A 55 -8.08 21.12 -21.06
N PRO A 56 -7.10 20.73 -21.90
CA PRO A 56 -6.30 21.68 -22.67
C PRO A 56 -7.17 22.42 -23.69
N ASP A 57 -6.99 23.74 -23.81
CA ASP A 57 -7.75 24.59 -24.74
C ASP A 57 -7.45 24.30 -26.22
N ASP A 58 -6.31 23.68 -26.51
CA ASP A 58 -5.85 23.31 -27.86
C ASP A 58 -6.25 21.90 -28.30
N ARG A 59 -7.10 21.22 -27.51
CA ARG A 59 -7.53 19.84 -27.74
C ARG A 59 -9.04 19.73 -27.78
N LEU A 60 -9.52 18.71 -28.49
CA LEU A 60 -10.94 18.34 -28.43
C LEU A 60 -11.30 17.93 -27.00
N SER A 61 -12.57 18.15 -26.66
CA SER A 61 -13.12 17.59 -25.43
C SER A 61 -13.05 16.07 -25.49
N LEU A 62 -13.02 15.41 -24.32
CA LEU A 62 -13.18 13.96 -24.25
C LEU A 62 -14.51 13.51 -24.87
N ALA A 63 -15.54 14.37 -24.87
CA ALA A 63 -16.82 14.06 -25.50
C ALA A 63 -16.71 13.95 -27.03
N ASP A 64 -15.91 14.83 -27.65
CA ASP A 64 -15.74 14.92 -29.10
C ASP A 64 -14.58 14.07 -29.64
N GLU A 65 -13.59 13.75 -28.81
CA GLU A 65 -12.40 12.98 -29.19
C GLU A 65 -12.70 11.48 -29.39
N PHE A 66 -13.65 10.92 -28.63
CA PHE A 66 -13.89 9.48 -28.58
C PHE A 66 -15.12 9.06 -29.37
N THR A 67 -15.07 7.84 -29.91
CA THR A 67 -16.25 7.18 -30.46
C THR A 67 -17.02 6.50 -29.33
N TRP A 68 -18.32 6.76 -29.25
CA TRP A 68 -19.17 6.22 -28.19
C TRP A 68 -20.01 5.04 -28.69
N PRO A 69 -19.71 3.81 -28.26
CA PRO A 69 -20.49 2.63 -28.65
C PRO A 69 -21.87 2.61 -27.97
N GLU A 70 -22.79 1.82 -28.50
CA GLU A 70 -24.09 1.59 -27.88
C GLU A 70 -23.98 0.80 -26.56
N TRP A 71 -24.67 1.27 -25.51
CA TRP A 71 -24.67 0.65 -24.17
C TRP A 71 -25.85 -0.30 -23.92
N GLY A 72 -26.63 -0.64 -24.95
CA GLY A 72 -27.72 -1.61 -24.86
C GLY A 72 -28.94 -1.16 -24.04
N GLY A 73 -29.23 0.15 -23.99
CA GLY A 73 -30.46 0.71 -23.41
C GLY A 73 -30.52 0.74 -21.87
N GLN A 74 -29.45 0.36 -21.17
CA GLN A 74 -29.33 0.42 -19.70
C GLN A 74 -28.07 1.13 -19.21
N GLY A 75 -27.29 1.74 -20.12
CA GLY A 75 -26.09 2.47 -19.75
C GLY A 75 -26.10 3.91 -20.25
N GLU A 76 -25.65 4.82 -19.39
CA GLU A 76 -25.57 6.26 -19.62
C GLU A 76 -24.10 6.67 -19.50
N VAL A 77 -23.59 7.46 -20.45
CA VAL A 77 -22.27 8.10 -20.31
C VAL A 77 -22.47 9.57 -19.96
N ARG A 78 -21.86 9.98 -18.86
CA ARG A 78 -21.85 11.36 -18.37
C ARG A 78 -20.41 11.84 -18.27
N ILE A 79 -20.15 12.99 -18.88
CA ILE A 79 -18.85 13.65 -18.81
C ILE A 79 -19.01 14.90 -17.97
N ILE A 80 -18.23 15.00 -16.91
CA ILE A 80 -18.28 16.11 -15.94
C ILE A 80 -17.00 16.91 -16.10
N ARG A 81 -17.12 18.15 -16.57
CA ARG A 81 -15.95 19.00 -16.83
C ARG A 81 -15.59 19.82 -15.60
N VAL A 82 -14.34 19.71 -15.16
CA VAL A 82 -13.72 20.63 -14.21
C VAL A 82 -12.82 21.59 -14.99
N PRO A 83 -13.19 22.88 -15.09
CA PRO A 83 -12.52 23.83 -15.96
C PRO A 83 -11.18 24.30 -15.36
N ALA A 84 -10.33 24.88 -16.21
CA ALA A 84 -8.99 25.33 -15.84
C ALA A 84 -9.01 26.34 -14.67
N GLU A 85 -10.01 27.23 -14.61
CA GLU A 85 -10.13 28.25 -13.55
C GLU A 85 -10.32 27.62 -12.17
N LEU A 86 -11.02 26.49 -12.08
CA LEU A 86 -11.15 25.74 -10.83
C LEU A 86 -9.86 25.01 -10.50
N HIS A 87 -9.21 24.40 -11.49
CA HIS A 87 -7.92 23.73 -11.31
C HIS A 87 -6.84 24.66 -10.75
N GLN A 88 -6.78 25.90 -11.24
CA GLN A 88 -5.77 26.88 -10.79
C GLN A 88 -5.94 27.32 -9.32
N LYS A 89 -7.04 26.96 -8.65
CA LYS A 89 -7.23 27.23 -7.22
C LYS A 89 -6.44 26.27 -6.31
N PHE A 90 -6.00 25.12 -6.83
CA PHE A 90 -5.29 24.10 -6.06
C PHE A 90 -3.80 24.42 -5.97
N ASN A 91 -3.14 24.08 -4.85
CA ASN A 91 -1.69 24.17 -4.75
C ASN A 91 -1.04 23.22 -5.75
N HIS A 92 0.09 23.65 -6.33
CA HIS A 92 0.84 22.88 -7.34
C HIS A 92 0.10 22.64 -8.67
N ALA A 93 -0.98 23.39 -8.95
CA ALA A 93 -1.74 23.30 -10.19
C ALA A 93 -0.91 23.56 -11.47
N ASP A 94 0.17 24.32 -11.35
CA ASP A 94 1.15 24.60 -12.41
C ASP A 94 1.99 23.37 -12.79
N GLN A 95 2.17 22.42 -11.86
CA GLN A 95 3.04 21.25 -12.04
C GLN A 95 2.27 19.93 -12.14
N LEU A 96 1.10 19.86 -11.49
CA LEU A 96 0.20 18.72 -11.53
C LEU A 96 -0.99 19.06 -12.43
N PRO A 97 -1.03 18.58 -13.69
CA PRO A 97 -2.12 18.88 -14.60
C PRO A 97 -3.44 18.16 -14.23
N LEU A 98 -3.37 17.12 -13.40
CA LEU A 98 -4.50 16.28 -13.00
C LEU A 98 -4.36 15.82 -11.55
N PHE A 99 -5.31 16.20 -10.70
CA PHE A 99 -5.43 15.65 -9.34
C PHE A 99 -6.34 14.42 -9.35
N GLN A 100 -5.80 13.27 -9.77
CA GLN A 100 -6.57 12.07 -10.10
C GLN A 100 -7.59 11.64 -9.01
N MET A 101 -7.23 11.70 -7.73
CA MET A 101 -8.12 11.28 -6.64
C MET A 101 -9.21 12.31 -6.33
N ILE A 102 -8.89 13.60 -6.44
CA ILE A 102 -9.87 14.68 -6.31
C ILE A 102 -10.85 14.64 -7.49
N ALA A 103 -10.35 14.43 -8.71
CA ALA A 103 -11.17 14.23 -9.89
C ALA A 103 -12.09 13.00 -9.75
N LYS A 104 -11.58 11.86 -9.25
CA LYS A 104 -12.43 10.71 -8.93
C LYS A 104 -13.51 11.06 -7.89
N ASN A 105 -13.20 11.85 -6.87
CA ASN A 105 -14.20 12.30 -5.89
C ASN A 105 -15.31 13.15 -6.51
N VAL A 106 -14.99 14.04 -7.46
CA VAL A 106 -15.99 14.82 -8.21
C VAL A 106 -17.03 13.90 -8.86
N GLY A 107 -16.57 12.80 -9.47
CA GLY A 107 -17.43 11.80 -10.08
C GLY A 107 -18.19 10.95 -9.06
N ILE A 108 -17.51 10.46 -8.01
CA ILE A 108 -18.14 9.67 -6.93
C ILE A 108 -19.25 10.46 -6.24
N ARG A 109 -19.04 11.76 -6.00
CA ARG A 109 -20.03 12.67 -5.39
C ARG A 109 -21.29 12.82 -6.24
N ARG A 110 -21.15 12.73 -7.57
CA ARG A 110 -22.21 12.89 -8.57
C ARG A 110 -22.75 11.56 -9.13
N ALA A 111 -22.27 10.44 -8.59
CA ALA A 111 -22.76 9.11 -8.90
C ALA A 111 -24.20 8.92 -8.42
N ARG A 112 -25.02 8.27 -9.25
CA ARG A 112 -26.42 7.89 -9.04
C ARG A 112 -26.57 6.40 -8.72
N GLY A 113 -25.58 5.58 -9.03
CA GLY A 113 -25.62 4.13 -8.84
C GLY A 113 -25.66 3.69 -7.38
N GLN A 114 -26.22 2.52 -7.12
CA GLN A 114 -26.25 1.93 -5.77
C GLN A 114 -24.84 1.61 -5.26
N TYR A 115 -23.97 1.18 -6.17
CA TYR A 115 -22.56 0.94 -5.94
C TYR A 115 -21.72 1.81 -6.86
N VAL A 116 -20.51 2.16 -6.41
CA VAL A 116 -19.58 2.99 -7.20
C VAL A 116 -18.23 2.29 -7.28
N LEU A 117 -17.80 2.02 -8.50
CA LEU A 117 -16.46 1.56 -8.85
C LEU A 117 -15.62 2.77 -9.28
N ALA A 118 -14.62 3.13 -8.48
CA ALA A 118 -13.58 4.07 -8.89
C ALA A 118 -12.43 3.29 -9.54
N THR A 119 -12.11 3.62 -10.80
CA THR A 119 -11.17 2.87 -11.66
C THR A 119 -10.37 3.80 -12.57
N ASN A 120 -9.45 3.25 -13.38
CA ASN A 120 -8.71 3.96 -14.43
C ASN A 120 -9.27 3.65 -15.83
N ILE A 121 -8.77 4.38 -16.83
CA ILE A 121 -9.22 4.39 -18.23
C ILE A 121 -8.45 3.42 -19.15
N ASP A 122 -7.55 2.62 -18.60
CA ASP A 122 -6.61 1.74 -19.32
C ASP A 122 -6.75 0.28 -18.87
N LEU A 123 -7.97 -0.08 -18.43
CA LEU A 123 -8.29 -1.41 -17.96
C LEU A 123 -9.24 -2.16 -18.89
N ILE A 124 -9.18 -3.48 -18.84
CA ILE A 124 -10.17 -4.40 -19.42
C ILE A 124 -10.59 -5.36 -18.31
N PHE A 125 -11.88 -5.45 -18.03
CA PHE A 125 -12.40 -6.34 -16.99
C PHE A 125 -12.59 -7.75 -17.53
N SER A 126 -12.32 -8.76 -16.72
CA SER A 126 -12.68 -10.16 -17.05
C SER A 126 -14.20 -10.34 -17.18
N ASP A 127 -14.63 -11.23 -18.07
CA ASP A 127 -16.05 -11.57 -18.24
C ASP A 127 -16.65 -12.18 -16.96
N GLU A 128 -15.86 -12.88 -16.15
CA GLU A 128 -16.28 -13.43 -14.85
C GLU A 128 -16.57 -12.34 -13.84
N LEU A 129 -15.79 -11.25 -13.82
CA LEU A 129 -16.09 -10.09 -12.98
C LEU A 129 -17.40 -9.44 -13.43
N MET A 130 -17.58 -9.22 -14.73
CA MET A 130 -18.78 -8.60 -15.27
C MET A 130 -20.04 -9.44 -14.99
N ARG A 131 -19.94 -10.76 -15.16
CA ARG A 131 -21.01 -11.70 -14.78
C ARG A 131 -21.31 -11.67 -13.29
N PHE A 132 -20.29 -11.60 -12.42
CA PHE A 132 -20.47 -11.48 -10.97
C PHE A 132 -21.24 -10.19 -10.61
N LEU A 133 -20.89 -9.05 -11.23
CA LEU A 133 -21.57 -7.78 -11.02
C LEU A 133 -23.02 -7.82 -11.51
N ALA A 134 -23.29 -8.47 -12.64
CA ALA A 134 -24.63 -8.66 -13.20
C ALA A 134 -25.58 -9.48 -12.29
N VAL A 135 -25.05 -10.33 -11.40
CA VAL A 135 -25.84 -11.09 -10.42
C VAL A 135 -26.39 -10.19 -9.29
N ARG A 136 -25.93 -8.94 -9.19
CA ARG A 136 -26.42 -7.91 -8.24
C ARG A 136 -26.41 -8.32 -6.76
N ARG A 137 -25.30 -8.93 -6.31
CA ARG A 137 -25.09 -9.43 -4.93
C ARG A 137 -24.04 -8.66 -4.12
N LEU A 138 -23.70 -7.44 -4.54
CA LEU A 138 -22.85 -6.57 -3.73
C LEU A 138 -23.56 -6.22 -2.41
N LYS A 139 -22.78 -5.82 -1.40
CA LYS A 139 -23.27 -5.54 -0.04
C LYS A 139 -22.71 -4.23 0.45
N SER A 140 -23.53 -3.45 1.15
CA SER A 140 -23.06 -2.27 1.90
C SER A 140 -22.22 -2.69 3.11
N GLY A 141 -21.38 -1.79 3.61
CA GLY A 141 -20.40 -2.09 4.65
C GLY A 141 -19.27 -3.02 4.16
N VAL A 142 -19.10 -3.14 2.84
CA VAL A 142 -18.08 -3.97 2.19
C VAL A 142 -17.45 -3.18 1.06
N TYR A 143 -16.11 -3.18 1.01
CA TYR A 143 -15.37 -2.76 -0.17
C TYR A 143 -14.72 -3.97 -0.85
N TYR A 144 -14.78 -3.99 -2.17
CA TYR A 144 -14.37 -5.10 -3.02
C TYR A 144 -13.02 -4.80 -3.68
N ARG A 145 -12.17 -5.82 -3.73
CA ARG A 145 -10.82 -5.79 -4.29
C ARG A 145 -10.58 -7.03 -5.15
N LEU A 146 -9.77 -6.90 -6.19
CA LEU A 146 -9.32 -7.98 -7.07
C LEU A 146 -7.83 -7.83 -7.39
N ASP A 147 -7.24 -8.88 -7.94
CA ASP A 147 -5.86 -8.87 -8.46
C ASP A 147 -5.82 -8.13 -9.81
N ARG A 148 -4.80 -7.29 -10.04
CA ARG A 148 -4.57 -6.63 -11.34
C ARG A 148 -3.51 -7.36 -12.15
N TYR A 149 -3.76 -7.55 -13.43
CA TYR A 149 -2.91 -8.28 -14.37
C TYR A 149 -2.38 -7.29 -15.40
N ASP A 150 -1.09 -6.96 -15.35
CA ASP A 150 -0.48 -6.06 -16.32
C ASP A 150 -0.20 -6.81 -17.62
N VAL A 151 -0.62 -6.24 -18.75
CA VAL A 151 -0.43 -6.78 -20.10
C VAL A 151 0.38 -5.80 -20.95
N THR A 152 0.99 -6.28 -22.02
CA THR A 152 1.75 -5.43 -22.95
C THR A 152 0.87 -4.36 -23.59
N SER A 153 1.49 -3.25 -24.01
CA SER A 153 0.80 -2.02 -24.47
C SER A 153 0.06 -2.17 -25.81
N ASP A 154 0.36 -3.23 -26.55
CA ASP A 154 -0.08 -3.50 -27.92
C ASP A 154 -1.45 -4.20 -28.03
N VAL A 155 -2.21 -4.27 -26.92
CA VAL A 155 -3.59 -4.80 -26.91
C VAL A 155 -4.38 -4.24 -28.09
N PRO A 156 -4.97 -5.06 -28.98
CA PRO A 156 -5.57 -4.56 -30.22
C PRO A 156 -6.84 -3.72 -29.95
N LEU A 157 -7.07 -2.71 -30.80
CA LEU A 157 -8.36 -2.05 -30.89
C LEU A 157 -9.33 -2.94 -31.67
N ALA A 158 -9.81 -4.00 -31.02
CA ALA A 158 -10.68 -5.04 -31.55
C ALA A 158 -11.89 -5.23 -30.62
N ASP A 159 -12.71 -6.25 -30.88
CA ASP A 159 -13.76 -6.64 -29.95
C ASP A 159 -13.17 -7.15 -28.62
N VAL A 160 -13.98 -7.08 -27.56
CA VAL A 160 -13.53 -7.40 -26.20
C VAL A 160 -13.08 -8.85 -26.03
N GLN A 161 -13.59 -9.80 -26.84
CA GLN A 161 -13.16 -11.20 -26.73
C GLN A 161 -11.73 -11.37 -27.26
N ALA A 162 -11.42 -10.76 -28.40
CA ALA A 162 -10.06 -10.73 -28.94
C ALA A 162 -9.08 -10.04 -27.97
N GLN A 163 -9.52 -8.96 -27.31
CA GLN A 163 -8.71 -8.27 -26.29
C GLN A 163 -8.47 -9.14 -25.06
N LEU A 164 -9.49 -9.83 -24.54
CA LEU A 164 -9.34 -10.72 -23.39
C LEU A 164 -8.39 -11.89 -23.70
N LEU A 165 -8.51 -12.50 -24.89
CA LEU A 165 -7.58 -13.55 -25.32
C LEU A 165 -6.13 -13.04 -25.45
N PHE A 166 -5.97 -11.82 -25.96
CA PHE A 166 -4.66 -11.16 -25.97
C PHE A 166 -4.11 -11.00 -24.54
N CYS A 167 -4.93 -10.50 -23.63
CA CYS A 167 -4.56 -10.27 -22.24
C CYS A 167 -4.14 -11.55 -21.48
N GLU A 168 -4.71 -12.71 -21.82
CA GLU A 168 -4.35 -14.00 -21.21
C GLU A 168 -2.92 -14.45 -21.57
N THR A 169 -2.44 -14.06 -22.75
CA THR A 169 -1.16 -14.56 -23.31
C THR A 169 -0.01 -13.55 -23.19
N HIS A 170 -0.31 -12.27 -22.97
CA HIS A 170 0.68 -11.18 -22.97
C HIS A 170 0.91 -10.55 -21.59
N LEU A 171 0.90 -11.38 -20.54
CA LEU A 171 1.08 -10.94 -19.15
C LEU A 171 2.52 -10.55 -18.84
N ILE A 172 2.69 -9.39 -18.20
CA ILE A 172 3.97 -8.87 -17.70
C ILE A 172 4.07 -9.07 -16.19
N ARG A 173 3.03 -8.68 -15.44
CA ARG A 173 3.01 -8.65 -13.98
C ARG A 173 1.63 -9.01 -13.43
N ILE A 174 1.59 -9.65 -12.26
CA ILE A 174 0.36 -9.92 -11.52
C ILE A 174 0.45 -9.28 -10.14
N CYS A 175 -0.32 -8.23 -9.93
CA CYS A 175 -0.43 -7.49 -8.69
C CYS A 175 -1.46 -8.14 -7.77
N LYS A 176 -0.96 -8.86 -6.76
CA LYS A 176 -1.76 -9.56 -5.75
C LYS A 176 -1.77 -8.83 -4.41
N ARG A 177 -2.67 -9.24 -3.53
CA ARG A 177 -2.77 -8.75 -2.14
C ARG A 177 -1.44 -8.67 -1.39
N TYR A 178 -0.58 -9.68 -1.52
CA TYR A 178 0.64 -9.79 -0.72
C TYR A 178 1.92 -9.39 -1.47
N GLY A 179 1.83 -9.11 -2.77
CA GLY A 179 2.99 -8.84 -3.58
C GLY A 179 2.70 -8.85 -5.08
N ILE A 180 3.76 -8.63 -5.84
CA ILE A 180 3.73 -8.58 -7.30
C ILE A 180 4.49 -9.79 -7.82
N PHE A 181 3.87 -10.57 -8.69
CA PHE A 181 4.55 -11.61 -9.45
C PHE A 181 4.95 -11.05 -10.81
N ASP A 182 6.24 -10.93 -11.06
CA ASP A 182 6.79 -10.61 -12.37
C ASP A 182 6.84 -11.89 -13.21
N VAL A 183 5.99 -11.92 -14.24
CA VAL A 183 5.80 -13.09 -15.11
C VAL A 183 7.01 -13.29 -16.01
N VAL A 184 7.63 -12.21 -16.47
CA VAL A 184 8.80 -12.25 -17.37
C VAL A 184 10.02 -12.80 -16.64
N ARG A 185 10.29 -12.30 -15.44
CA ARG A 185 11.46 -12.72 -14.63
C ARG A 185 11.19 -13.94 -13.76
N GLN A 186 9.92 -14.35 -13.62
CA GLN A 186 9.49 -15.42 -12.72
C GLN A 186 9.89 -15.13 -11.26
N GLN A 187 9.71 -13.87 -10.82
CA GLN A 187 10.08 -13.39 -9.49
C GLN A 187 8.88 -12.86 -8.72
N TYR A 188 8.86 -13.05 -7.41
CA TYR A 188 7.83 -12.50 -6.53
C TYR A 188 8.39 -11.43 -5.61
N TYR A 189 7.81 -10.24 -5.69
CA TYR A 189 8.14 -9.07 -4.86
C TYR A 189 7.09 -8.88 -3.77
N TRP A 190 7.48 -9.11 -2.51
CA TRP A 190 6.59 -9.00 -1.35
C TRP A 190 6.36 -7.53 -0.95
N ILE A 191 5.10 -7.13 -0.77
CA ILE A 191 4.77 -5.80 -0.22
C ILE A 191 4.54 -5.83 1.30
N TYR A 192 4.11 -6.98 1.83
CA TYR A 192 4.04 -7.24 3.27
C TYR A 192 5.12 -8.24 3.66
N PRO A 193 5.72 -8.14 4.87
CA PRO A 193 6.62 -9.18 5.34
C PRO A 193 5.87 -10.52 5.34
N PRO A 194 6.39 -11.53 4.62
CA PRO A 194 5.75 -12.83 4.55
C PRO A 194 5.81 -13.49 5.92
N SER A 195 4.73 -14.15 6.31
CA SER A 195 4.72 -15.07 7.45
C SER A 195 5.62 -16.27 7.15
N LEU A 196 6.08 -16.99 8.19
CA LEU A 196 6.84 -18.22 8.00
C LEU A 196 6.07 -19.27 7.18
N ARG A 197 4.73 -19.28 7.26
CA ARG A 197 3.86 -20.14 6.45
C ARG A 197 3.84 -19.71 4.98
N GLU A 198 3.84 -18.40 4.70
CA GLU A 198 3.90 -17.86 3.33
C GLU A 198 5.31 -18.04 2.73
N LEU A 199 6.37 -17.88 3.52
CA LEU A 199 7.74 -18.23 3.13
C LEU A 199 7.88 -19.72 2.85
N TYR A 200 7.33 -20.58 3.72
CA TYR A 200 7.32 -22.01 3.54
C TYR A 200 6.48 -22.41 2.32
N TRP A 201 5.26 -21.88 2.16
CA TRP A 201 4.45 -22.09 0.97
C TRP A 201 5.19 -21.64 -0.30
N TYR A 202 5.83 -20.47 -0.31
CA TYR A 202 6.64 -20.01 -1.44
C TYR A 202 7.82 -20.97 -1.73
N HIS A 203 8.61 -21.34 -0.73
CA HIS A 203 9.77 -22.23 -0.91
C HIS A 203 9.39 -23.69 -1.21
N SER A 204 8.22 -24.15 -0.74
CA SER A 204 7.70 -25.51 -0.96
C SER A 204 6.84 -25.63 -2.23
N ASN A 205 6.27 -24.53 -2.73
CA ASN A 205 5.39 -24.51 -3.90
C ASN A 205 5.92 -23.69 -5.08
N THR A 206 7.19 -23.25 -5.10
CA THR A 206 7.85 -22.79 -6.34
C THR A 206 7.71 -23.80 -7.49
N GLY A 207 7.64 -25.11 -7.19
CA GLY A 207 7.29 -26.17 -8.16
C GLY A 207 5.79 -26.39 -8.40
N HIS A 208 4.89 -25.93 -7.53
CA HIS A 208 3.44 -26.09 -7.68
C HIS A 208 2.79 -24.87 -8.36
N ILE A 209 3.27 -23.65 -8.07
CA ILE A 209 2.95 -22.43 -8.81
C ILE A 209 3.43 -22.56 -10.26
N ARG A 210 4.65 -23.11 -10.48
CA ARG A 210 5.10 -23.55 -11.81
C ARG A 210 4.07 -24.44 -12.47
N ARG A 211 3.62 -25.52 -11.82
CA ARG A 211 2.66 -26.49 -12.39
C ARG A 211 1.22 -25.97 -12.58
N VAL A 212 0.76 -25.01 -11.79
CA VAL A 212 -0.59 -24.43 -11.95
C VAL A 212 -0.60 -23.41 -13.08
N ILE A 213 0.39 -22.52 -13.13
CA ILE A 213 0.61 -21.60 -14.27
C ILE A 213 0.90 -22.40 -15.54
N GLN A 214 1.70 -23.46 -15.43
CA GLN A 214 2.02 -24.35 -16.53
C GLN A 214 0.82 -25.21 -16.96
N ARG A 215 -0.08 -25.65 -16.07
CA ARG A 215 -1.34 -26.32 -16.47
C ARG A 215 -2.36 -25.38 -17.11
N GLU A 216 -2.38 -24.10 -16.72
CA GLU A 216 -3.21 -23.07 -17.37
C GLU A 216 -2.62 -22.62 -18.71
N LEU A 217 -1.30 -22.78 -18.92
CA LEU A 217 -0.62 -22.51 -20.20
C LEU A 217 -0.45 -23.75 -21.12
N GLU A 218 -0.53 -24.98 -20.58
CA GLU A 218 -0.38 -26.25 -21.31
C GLU A 218 -1.66 -26.68 -22.07
N GLY A 219 -2.67 -25.82 -22.16
CA GLY A 219 -3.74 -25.91 -23.15
C GLY A 219 -3.28 -25.59 -24.59
N THR A 220 -2.04 -25.15 -24.77
CA THR A 220 -1.47 -24.82 -26.08
C THR A 220 -0.07 -25.38 -26.27
N SER A 221 0.01 -26.35 -27.18
CA SER A 221 1.16 -26.79 -27.97
C SER A 221 2.26 -27.64 -27.30
N GLN A 222 2.15 -28.95 -27.59
CA GLN A 222 3.21 -29.94 -27.67
C GLN A 222 4.36 -29.49 -28.59
N LEU A 223 5.36 -28.77 -28.08
CA LEU A 223 6.68 -28.73 -28.69
C LEU A 223 7.66 -28.17 -27.68
N LEU A 224 8.31 -29.04 -26.89
CA LEU A 224 9.62 -28.87 -26.23
C LEU A 224 9.83 -29.99 -25.19
N GLN A 225 9.54 -31.23 -25.60
CA GLN A 225 10.23 -32.39 -25.06
C GLN A 225 11.54 -32.54 -25.82
N GLN A 226 12.66 -32.13 -25.23
CA GLN A 226 13.98 -32.80 -25.38
C GLN A 226 15.06 -32.06 -24.55
N ILE A 227 15.93 -32.87 -23.91
CA ILE A 227 17.20 -32.54 -23.21
C ILE A 227 17.17 -32.42 -21.66
N VAL A 228 16.92 -33.54 -20.98
CA VAL A 228 17.88 -34.43 -20.24
C VAL A 228 18.95 -33.86 -19.26
N LEU A 229 18.76 -34.19 -17.95
CA LEU A 229 19.67 -34.76 -16.89
C LEU A 229 21.00 -34.04 -16.48
N ALA A 230 21.17 -33.46 -15.27
CA ALA A 230 21.53 -34.02 -13.91
C ALA A 230 23.05 -34.32 -13.69
N PRO A 231 23.65 -34.49 -12.47
CA PRO A 231 23.49 -33.87 -11.12
C PRO A 231 24.82 -33.64 -10.29
N PHE A 232 24.68 -32.96 -9.12
CA PHE A 232 25.36 -33.05 -7.78
C PHE A 232 26.89 -33.25 -7.50
N GLY A 233 27.38 -32.48 -6.50
CA GLY A 233 28.55 -32.71 -5.62
C GLY A 233 29.38 -31.42 -5.42
N ALA A 234 29.83 -30.93 -4.26
CA ALA A 234 30.01 -31.48 -2.92
C ALA A 234 30.13 -30.31 -1.90
N VAL A 235 29.75 -30.60 -0.65
CA VAL A 235 30.17 -29.89 0.56
C VAL A 235 31.66 -30.22 0.84
N VAL A 236 32.33 -29.36 1.60
CA VAL A 236 33.68 -29.49 2.18
C VAL A 236 34.80 -28.89 1.32
N LYS A 237 35.14 -27.61 1.58
CA LYS A 237 36.52 -27.04 1.58
C LYS A 237 36.54 -25.49 1.68
N ALA A 238 36.00 -24.91 2.74
CA ALA A 238 36.32 -23.50 3.07
C ALA A 238 36.17 -23.16 4.55
N ALA A 239 36.47 -24.10 5.43
CA ALA A 239 36.71 -23.85 6.84
C ALA A 239 38.13 -24.31 7.16
N GLN A 240 39.12 -23.47 6.87
CA GLN A 240 40.46 -23.47 7.47
C GLN A 240 41.33 -22.42 6.75
N ALA A 241 41.18 -21.17 7.15
CA ALA A 241 42.26 -20.20 7.11
C ALA A 241 42.22 -19.43 8.43
N ALA A 242 43.11 -19.88 9.30
CA ALA A 242 43.52 -19.31 10.57
C ALA A 242 43.68 -17.78 10.47
N GLN A 243 43.22 -16.98 11.44
CA GLN A 243 43.86 -16.74 12.74
C GLN A 243 45.19 -15.97 12.62
N MET A 244 45.25 -14.84 13.35
CA MET A 244 46.37 -13.93 13.69
C MET A 244 45.93 -12.50 13.32
N VAL A 245 45.77 -11.56 14.26
CA VAL A 245 46.83 -10.98 15.07
C VAL A 245 46.21 -10.27 16.31
N TRP A 246 46.90 -10.43 17.45
CA TRP A 246 47.03 -9.50 18.57
C TRP A 246 46.10 -9.54 19.80
N SER A 247 46.64 -10.23 20.81
CA SER A 247 46.60 -9.94 22.23
C SER A 247 47.20 -8.55 22.61
N TRP A 248 47.04 -8.16 23.88
CA TRP A 248 47.55 -6.96 24.59
C TRP A 248 46.59 -5.78 24.85
N ARG A 249 45.36 -6.06 25.30
CA ARG A 249 44.54 -5.01 25.97
C ARG A 249 43.72 -5.48 27.17
N HIS A 250 44.03 -6.65 27.71
CA HIS A 250 43.08 -7.41 28.53
C HIS A 250 43.16 -7.24 30.05
N MET A 251 44.10 -6.49 30.63
CA MET A 251 44.31 -6.61 32.09
C MET A 251 43.65 -5.56 33.00
N ILE A 252 42.96 -4.53 32.47
CA ILE A 252 42.29 -3.50 33.29
C ILE A 252 40.75 -3.50 33.10
N THR A 253 40.23 -4.24 32.11
CA THR A 253 38.80 -4.26 31.78
C THR A 253 37.97 -5.26 32.62
N ASP A 254 38.61 -6.15 33.36
CA ASP A 254 37.94 -7.35 33.88
C ASP A 254 37.14 -7.15 35.18
N CYS A 255 37.44 -6.14 35.99
CA CYS A 255 36.62 -5.85 37.19
C CYS A 255 35.32 -5.08 36.89
N VAL A 256 35.29 -4.22 35.86
CA VAL A 256 34.07 -3.49 35.46
C VAL A 256 33.19 -4.32 34.51
N ASN A 257 33.79 -5.25 33.76
CA ASN A 257 33.06 -6.15 32.86
C ASN A 257 32.31 -7.28 33.58
N CYS A 258 32.69 -7.67 34.80
CA CYS A 258 32.07 -8.82 35.48
C CYS A 258 30.60 -8.55 35.88
N GLU A 259 30.29 -7.40 36.49
CA GLU A 259 28.90 -7.05 36.87
C GLU A 259 28.06 -6.54 35.69
N MET A 260 28.66 -5.84 34.71
CA MET A 260 27.98 -5.48 33.47
C MET A 260 27.70 -6.69 32.57
N ARG A 261 28.58 -7.72 32.51
CA ARG A 261 28.28 -8.99 31.84
C ARG A 261 27.12 -9.70 32.52
N LYS A 262 27.04 -9.73 33.86
CA LYS A 262 25.88 -10.30 34.56
C LYS A 262 24.59 -9.56 34.23
N GLY A 263 24.62 -8.22 34.18
CA GLY A 263 23.47 -7.40 33.75
C GLY A 263 23.08 -7.55 32.28
N LEU A 264 24.04 -7.61 31.37
CA LEU A 264 23.83 -7.83 29.92
C LEU A 264 23.41 -9.26 29.61
N ILE A 265 23.93 -10.25 30.32
CA ILE A 265 23.51 -11.66 30.21
C ILE A 265 22.08 -11.81 30.75
N LEU A 266 21.75 -11.14 31.86
CA LEU A 266 20.38 -11.12 32.40
C LEU A 266 19.42 -10.39 31.45
N ALA A 267 19.80 -9.24 30.89
CA ALA A 267 19.01 -8.51 29.90
C ALA A 267 18.86 -9.28 28.57
N LYS A 268 19.92 -9.98 28.12
CA LYS A 268 19.91 -10.83 26.93
C LYS A 268 19.08 -12.10 27.17
N ARG A 269 19.15 -12.71 28.36
CA ARG A 269 18.29 -13.84 28.76
C ARG A 269 16.83 -13.41 28.90
N ILE A 270 16.53 -12.28 29.52
CA ILE A 270 15.15 -11.74 29.63
C ILE A 270 14.63 -11.36 28.24
N SER A 271 15.44 -10.72 27.40
CA SER A 271 15.10 -10.37 26.02
C SER A 271 14.87 -11.62 25.16
N GLN A 272 15.74 -12.64 25.24
CA GLN A 272 15.57 -13.91 24.53
C GLN A 272 14.38 -14.72 25.07
N LYS A 273 14.08 -14.65 26.37
CA LYS A 273 12.92 -15.31 26.97
C LYS A 273 11.64 -14.61 26.55
N LEU A 274 11.59 -13.27 26.57
CA LEU A 274 10.47 -12.47 26.02
C LEU A 274 10.31 -12.68 24.52
N TYR A 275 11.40 -12.73 23.76
CA TYR A 275 11.41 -13.00 22.31
C TYR A 275 10.88 -14.40 21.99
N ARG A 276 11.24 -15.42 22.77
CA ARG A 276 10.65 -16.78 22.66
C ARG A 276 9.17 -16.82 23.07
N TYR A 277 8.77 -16.11 24.13
CA TYR A 277 7.37 -15.98 24.54
C TYR A 277 6.51 -15.22 23.51
N MET A 278 7.11 -14.33 22.70
CA MET A 278 6.43 -13.58 21.64
C MET A 278 6.39 -14.34 20.30
N LEU A 279 7.33 -15.27 20.05
CA LEU A 279 7.42 -16.05 18.81
C LEU A 279 6.68 -17.41 18.86
N HIS A 280 6.45 -17.97 20.05
CA HIS A 280 5.68 -19.21 20.24
C HIS A 280 4.64 -19.03 21.35
N PRO A 281 3.43 -18.54 21.04
CA PRO A 281 2.31 -18.73 21.95
C PRO A 281 1.98 -20.23 21.93
N SER A 282 2.19 -20.95 23.05
CA SER A 282 1.64 -22.29 23.17
C SER A 282 0.12 -22.26 22.94
N GLU A 283 -0.45 -23.34 22.44
CA GLU A 283 -1.90 -23.50 22.18
C GLU A 283 -2.79 -23.24 23.41
N THR A 284 -2.20 -23.06 24.59
CA THR A 284 -2.87 -22.63 25.82
C THR A 284 -3.27 -21.14 25.81
N LEU A 285 -2.63 -20.29 24.99
CA LEU A 285 -2.86 -18.82 24.98
C LEU A 285 -3.95 -18.36 24.01
N THR A 286 -4.38 -19.21 23.08
CA THR A 286 -5.54 -18.96 22.20
C THR A 286 -6.85 -18.86 22.99
N LYS A 287 -6.88 -19.33 24.25
CA LYS A 287 -8.01 -19.17 25.18
C LYS A 287 -7.95 -17.88 26.03
N LEU A 288 -6.92 -17.04 25.89
CA LEU A 288 -6.70 -15.82 26.68
C LEU A 288 -6.75 -14.55 25.82
N THR A 289 -7.76 -14.43 24.96
CA THR A 289 -8.09 -13.25 24.16
C THR A 289 -8.84 -12.17 24.97
N ARG A 290 -8.28 -11.74 26.11
CA ARG A 290 -8.82 -10.57 26.84
C ARG A 290 -7.81 -9.41 26.89
N PRO A 291 -8.19 -8.18 26.48
CA PRO A 291 -7.33 -6.99 26.49
C PRO A 291 -6.80 -6.59 27.89
N MET A 292 -7.33 -7.17 28.97
CA MET A 292 -6.84 -6.95 30.34
C MET A 292 -5.41 -7.46 30.58
N THR A 293 -5.00 -8.59 30.00
CA THR A 293 -3.67 -9.19 30.29
C THR A 293 -2.52 -8.42 29.64
N ALA A 294 -2.71 -7.86 28.45
CA ALA A 294 -1.74 -6.97 27.80
C ALA A 294 -1.59 -5.63 28.54
N ARG A 295 -2.70 -5.06 29.04
CA ARG A 295 -2.69 -3.85 29.90
C ARG A 295 -1.97 -4.11 31.23
N ILE A 296 -2.19 -5.27 31.84
CA ILE A 296 -1.50 -5.70 33.07
C ILE A 296 0.00 -5.92 32.81
N LEU A 297 0.37 -6.58 31.72
CA LEU A 297 1.76 -6.81 31.34
C LEU A 297 2.49 -5.50 31.03
N TYR A 298 1.84 -4.57 30.32
CA TYR A 298 2.35 -3.23 30.06
C TYR A 298 2.53 -2.42 31.35
N ARG A 299 1.54 -2.46 32.27
CA ARG A 299 1.63 -1.84 33.60
C ARG A 299 2.77 -2.43 34.44
N LYS A 300 2.96 -3.76 34.40
CA LYS A 300 4.07 -4.45 35.08
C LYS A 300 5.43 -4.06 34.48
N LEU A 301 5.55 -3.97 33.16
CA LEU A 301 6.78 -3.53 32.49
C LEU A 301 7.09 -2.05 32.72
N THR A 302 6.07 -1.17 32.72
CA THR A 302 6.27 0.25 33.06
C THR A 302 6.60 0.44 34.54
N ALA A 303 5.98 -0.30 35.45
CA ALA A 303 6.32 -0.29 36.87
C ALA A 303 7.75 -0.80 37.12
N PHE A 304 8.16 -1.87 36.43
CA PHE A 304 9.53 -2.39 36.45
C PHE A 304 10.54 -1.37 35.91
N SER A 305 10.23 -0.70 34.80
CA SER A 305 11.07 0.38 34.26
C SER A 305 11.18 1.59 35.20
N ARG A 306 10.12 1.88 35.97
CA ARG A 306 10.11 2.95 36.98
C ARG A 306 10.93 2.56 38.21
N ARG A 307 10.87 1.29 38.64
CA ARG A 307 11.73 0.74 39.71
C ARG A 307 13.21 0.76 39.31
N ILE A 308 13.55 0.37 38.09
CA ILE A 308 14.93 0.45 37.58
C ILE A 308 15.39 1.91 37.51
N ARG A 309 14.57 2.83 36.98
CA ARG A 309 14.90 4.27 36.96
C ARG A 309 15.11 4.84 38.36
N ARG A 310 14.23 4.51 39.32
CA ARG A 310 14.39 4.94 40.72
C ARG A 310 15.64 4.33 41.36
N PHE A 311 15.92 3.06 41.13
CA PHE A 311 17.13 2.39 41.63
C PHE A 311 18.41 3.02 41.07
N ILE A 312 18.44 3.31 39.76
CA ILE A 312 19.57 3.98 39.11
C ILE A 312 19.70 5.43 39.58
N TYR A 313 18.59 6.16 39.72
CA TYR A 313 18.57 7.54 40.21
C TYR A 313 19.07 7.61 41.66
N TRP A 314 18.58 6.74 42.56
CA TRP A 314 19.01 6.70 43.96
C TRP A 314 20.43 6.16 44.14
N ARG A 315 20.88 5.18 43.35
CA ARG A 315 22.31 4.79 43.33
C ARG A 315 23.20 5.91 42.79
N GLY A 316 22.74 6.63 41.77
CA GLY A 316 23.40 7.83 41.26
C GLY A 316 23.51 8.92 42.33
N LEU A 317 22.42 9.21 43.03
CA LEU A 317 22.35 10.21 44.10
C LEU A 317 23.23 9.82 45.30
N TRP A 318 23.19 8.56 45.72
CA TRP A 318 24.03 8.01 46.78
C TRP A 318 25.52 8.06 46.41
N MET A 319 25.85 7.74 45.16
CA MET A 319 27.22 7.79 44.65
C MET A 319 27.72 9.24 44.55
N VAL A 320 26.89 10.19 44.13
CA VAL A 320 27.20 11.64 44.15
C VAL A 320 27.39 12.15 45.58
N ARG A 321 26.58 11.71 46.54
CA ARG A 321 26.76 12.03 47.97
C ARG A 321 28.05 11.42 48.54
N ARG A 322 28.39 10.20 48.15
CA ARG A 322 29.65 9.54 48.54
C ARG A 322 30.86 10.21 47.91
N LEU A 323 30.76 10.67 46.66
CA LEU A 323 31.79 11.44 45.97
C LEU A 323 31.98 12.84 46.57
N LYS A 324 30.92 13.50 47.06
CA LYS A 324 31.00 14.76 47.84
C LYS A 324 31.75 14.60 49.17
N ASN A 325 31.62 13.44 49.82
CA ASN A 325 32.35 13.14 51.07
C ASN A 325 33.81 12.75 50.83
N VAL A 326 34.12 12.14 49.67
CA VAL A 326 35.50 11.85 49.24
C VAL A 326 36.20 13.10 48.71
N SER A 327 35.49 14.02 48.06
CA SER A 327 36.04 15.27 47.49
C SER A 327 36.49 16.29 48.54
N ARG A 328 36.09 16.14 49.82
CA ARG A 328 36.62 16.97 50.92
C ARG A 328 38.01 16.53 51.39
N ARG A 329 38.50 15.36 50.99
CA ARG A 329 39.77 14.78 51.49
C ARG A 329 40.92 14.72 50.49
N ILE A 330 40.72 15.08 49.22
CA ILE A 330 41.79 15.03 48.21
C ILE A 330 41.72 16.28 47.33
N VAL A 331 42.55 17.26 47.68
CA VAL A 331 42.58 18.59 47.07
C VAL A 331 43.51 18.59 45.83
N VAL A 332 42.93 19.08 44.72
CA VAL A 332 43.52 19.66 43.49
C VAL A 332 44.08 18.73 42.39
N GLY A 333 44.56 17.51 42.64
CA GLY A 333 44.97 16.61 41.53
C GLY A 333 43.82 15.84 40.85
N SER A 334 42.80 15.48 41.63
CA SER A 334 41.77 14.52 41.23
C SER A 334 40.55 15.16 40.54
N ALA A 335 40.37 16.48 40.66
CA ALA A 335 39.19 17.18 40.16
C ALA A 335 39.09 17.17 38.63
N ARG A 336 40.20 17.37 37.90
CA ARG A 336 40.23 17.27 36.42
C ARG A 336 39.95 15.85 35.93
N VAL A 337 40.50 14.83 36.61
CA VAL A 337 40.28 13.43 36.24
C VAL A 337 38.83 13.02 36.50
N LEU A 338 38.26 13.43 37.65
CA LEU A 338 36.85 13.17 37.99
C LEU A 338 35.88 13.95 37.09
N GLN A 339 36.20 15.18 36.68
CA GLN A 339 35.39 15.96 35.73
C GLN A 339 35.44 15.35 34.32
N THR A 340 36.61 14.90 33.87
CA THR A 340 36.76 14.24 32.56
C THR A 340 36.10 12.86 32.53
N GLN A 341 36.20 12.08 33.62
CA GLN A 341 35.52 10.79 33.75
C GLN A 341 34.00 10.92 33.86
N SER A 342 33.49 11.94 34.58
CA SER A 342 32.05 12.21 34.68
C SER A 342 31.46 12.69 33.35
N ILE A 343 32.18 13.54 32.59
CA ILE A 343 31.78 13.92 31.21
C ILE A 343 31.79 12.69 30.29
N ARG A 344 32.82 11.82 30.36
CA ARG A 344 32.86 10.56 29.59
C ARG A 344 31.71 9.63 29.96
N MET A 345 31.36 9.52 31.25
CA MET A 345 30.21 8.73 31.70
C MET A 345 28.88 9.32 31.23
N TYR A 346 28.70 10.63 31.31
CA TYR A 346 27.49 11.31 30.86
C TYR A 346 27.31 11.17 29.34
N ARG A 347 28.38 11.34 28.55
CA ARG A 347 28.37 11.03 27.11
C ARG A 347 27.98 9.59 26.84
N ARG A 348 28.53 8.62 27.58
CA ARG A 348 28.15 7.19 27.46
C ARG A 348 26.69 6.93 27.84
N TYR A 349 26.16 7.60 28.85
CA TYR A 349 24.75 7.53 29.22
C TYR A 349 23.85 8.10 28.11
N LEU A 350 24.21 9.23 27.51
CA LEU A 350 23.51 9.80 26.36
C LEU A 350 23.56 8.85 25.15
N THR A 351 24.72 8.23 24.86
CA THR A 351 24.83 7.23 23.78
C THR A 351 23.96 6.00 24.06
N PHE A 352 23.95 5.50 25.30
CA PHE A 352 23.14 4.34 25.69
C PHE A 352 21.64 4.65 25.65
N THR A 353 21.21 5.82 26.11
CA THR A 353 19.80 6.25 26.05
C THR A 353 19.34 6.47 24.61
N ALA A 354 20.16 7.09 23.75
CA ALA A 354 19.91 7.20 22.32
C ALA A 354 19.84 5.82 21.64
N TYR A 355 20.74 4.89 21.98
CA TYR A 355 20.71 3.52 21.48
C TYR A 355 19.45 2.77 21.94
N ALA A 356 19.10 2.84 23.22
CA ALA A 356 17.89 2.22 23.76
C ALA A 356 16.62 2.81 23.14
N TYR A 357 16.59 4.12 22.87
CA TYR A 357 15.51 4.77 22.12
C TYR A 357 15.43 4.24 20.68
N ARG A 358 16.56 4.15 19.97
CA ARG A 358 16.63 3.57 18.61
C ARG A 358 16.16 2.12 18.58
N VAL A 359 16.56 1.31 19.55
CA VAL A 359 16.11 -0.09 19.67
C VAL A 359 14.61 -0.15 19.96
N ARG A 360 14.09 0.69 20.87
CA ARG A 360 12.66 0.74 21.18
C ARG A 360 11.82 1.20 19.99
N ALA A 361 12.28 2.22 19.26
CA ALA A 361 11.66 2.67 18.02
C ALA A 361 11.72 1.60 16.93
N LYS A 362 12.84 0.86 16.82
CA LYS A 362 12.96 -0.29 15.91
C LYS A 362 11.99 -1.41 16.26
N VAL A 363 11.92 -1.83 17.53
CA VAL A 363 10.98 -2.85 18.01
C VAL A 363 9.52 -2.41 17.84
N PHE A 364 9.20 -1.14 18.12
CA PHE A 364 7.86 -0.58 17.89
C PHE A 364 7.50 -0.61 16.40
N ARG A 365 8.36 -0.12 15.51
CA ARG A 365 8.16 -0.16 14.05
C ARG A 365 8.01 -1.59 13.52
N THR A 366 8.88 -2.50 13.94
CA THR A 366 8.78 -3.92 13.56
C THR A 366 7.47 -4.52 14.06
N ARG A 367 7.07 -4.29 15.31
CA ARG A 367 5.80 -4.78 15.86
C ARG A 367 4.60 -4.24 15.07
N GLN A 368 4.63 -2.97 14.69
CA GLN A 368 3.56 -2.35 13.94
C GLN A 368 3.47 -2.88 12.50
N GLN A 369 4.60 -3.13 11.85
CA GLN A 369 4.63 -3.80 10.53
C GLN A 369 4.00 -5.21 10.57
N TYR A 370 4.08 -5.91 11.71
CA TYR A 370 3.41 -7.20 11.92
C TYR A 370 1.96 -7.09 12.42
N LEU A 371 1.55 -5.95 12.99
CA LEU A 371 0.19 -5.73 13.50
C LEU A 371 -0.73 -4.98 12.52
N ARG A 372 -0.15 -4.34 11.50
CA ARG A 372 -0.88 -3.66 10.44
C ARG A 372 -1.79 -4.65 9.71
N PRO A 373 -3.09 -4.34 9.53
CA PRO A 373 -3.97 -5.14 8.69
C PRO A 373 -3.35 -5.28 7.29
N LYS A 374 -3.17 -6.51 6.81
CA LYS A 374 -2.62 -6.78 5.48
C LYS A 374 -3.70 -6.59 4.40
N LEU A 375 -4.14 -5.35 4.16
CA LEU A 375 -5.18 -5.03 3.17
C LEU A 375 -4.69 -5.21 1.73
N HIS A 376 -5.59 -5.43 0.78
CA HIS A 376 -5.24 -5.53 -0.63
C HIS A 376 -5.00 -4.14 -1.25
N THR A 377 -3.83 -3.57 -0.95
CA THR A 377 -3.42 -2.21 -1.37
C THR A 377 -2.57 -2.19 -2.65
N ASN A 378 -2.26 -3.36 -3.20
CA ASN A 378 -1.51 -3.41 -4.44
C ASN A 378 -2.42 -2.97 -5.59
N ALA A 379 -1.94 -2.03 -6.41
CA ALA A 379 -2.69 -1.49 -7.54
C ALA A 379 -4.13 -1.06 -7.16
N CYS A 380 -4.29 -0.40 -6.01
CA CYS A 380 -5.64 -0.15 -5.49
C CYS A 380 -6.43 0.94 -6.22
N GLY A 381 -5.77 1.89 -6.86
CA GLY A 381 -6.41 2.89 -7.71
C GLY A 381 -7.20 2.32 -8.89
N ASP A 382 -6.89 1.09 -9.30
CA ASP A 382 -7.44 0.42 -10.49
C ASP A 382 -8.78 -0.29 -10.22
N PHE A 383 -9.14 -0.60 -8.96
CA PHE A 383 -10.42 -1.26 -8.67
C PHE A 383 -10.93 -1.04 -7.24
N THR A 384 -11.50 0.11 -6.94
CA THR A 384 -12.12 0.32 -5.61
C THR A 384 -13.63 0.41 -5.75
N LEU A 385 -14.32 -0.66 -5.34
CA LEU A 385 -15.77 -0.79 -5.43
C LEU A 385 -16.39 -0.90 -4.04
N MET A 386 -17.36 -0.04 -3.73
CA MET A 386 -18.18 -0.15 -2.51
C MET A 386 -19.54 0.51 -2.74
N ALA A 387 -20.44 0.44 -1.75
CA ALA A 387 -21.73 1.10 -1.86
C ALA A 387 -21.55 2.62 -1.97
N ARG A 388 -22.48 3.30 -2.64
CA ARG A 388 -22.46 4.76 -2.73
C ARG A 388 -22.51 5.40 -1.35
N ASP A 389 -23.38 4.94 -0.47
CA ASP A 389 -23.50 5.49 0.89
C ASP A 389 -22.22 5.28 1.71
N ASP A 390 -21.48 4.20 1.46
CA ASP A 390 -20.18 3.96 2.07
C ASP A 390 -19.15 5.00 1.59
N TRP A 391 -19.10 5.32 0.30
CA TRP A 391 -18.25 6.41 -0.22
C TRP A 391 -18.59 7.76 0.41
N PHE A 392 -19.88 8.06 0.59
CA PHE A 392 -20.35 9.30 1.20
C PHE A 392 -20.01 9.38 2.69
N ALA A 393 -20.15 8.27 3.42
CA ALA A 393 -19.75 8.19 4.83
C ALA A 393 -18.24 8.46 5.02
N LEU A 394 -17.43 8.02 4.05
CA LEU A 394 -15.99 8.20 4.05
C LEU A 394 -15.53 9.55 3.44
N ARG A 395 -16.45 10.27 2.79
CA ARG A 395 -16.22 11.52 2.05
C ARG A 395 -15.19 11.39 0.91
N GLY A 396 -15.20 10.27 0.20
CA GLY A 396 -14.29 10.03 -0.93
C GLY A 396 -12.83 9.76 -0.52
N TYR A 397 -11.94 9.71 -1.50
CA TYR A 397 -10.49 9.65 -1.28
C TYR A 397 -10.00 10.90 -0.56
N PRO A 398 -8.94 10.84 0.27
CA PRO A 398 -8.30 12.04 0.81
C PRO A 398 -7.92 13.04 -0.30
N GLU A 399 -8.45 14.27 -0.24
CA GLU A 399 -8.22 15.34 -1.22
C GLU A 399 -6.92 16.07 -0.93
N LEU A 400 -5.83 15.32 -1.05
CA LEU A 400 -4.48 15.86 -0.88
C LEU A 400 -4.00 16.43 -2.22
N GLU A 401 -3.61 17.70 -2.23
CA GLU A 401 -3.10 18.43 -3.40
C GLU A 401 -1.64 18.06 -3.70
N ILE A 402 -1.41 16.76 -3.89
CA ILE A 402 -0.11 16.12 -4.00
C ILE A 402 -0.17 15.04 -5.10
N PHE A 403 0.98 14.47 -5.47
CA PHE A 403 1.03 13.35 -6.39
C PHE A 403 0.25 12.13 -5.84
N SER A 404 -0.55 11.47 -6.69
CA SER A 404 -1.61 10.54 -6.26
C SER A 404 -1.15 9.24 -5.60
N MET A 405 0.15 8.94 -5.63
CA MET A 405 0.70 7.70 -5.09
C MET A 405 0.32 7.51 -3.61
N HIS A 406 -0.19 6.32 -3.29
CA HIS A 406 -0.63 5.88 -1.97
C HIS A 406 -1.90 6.53 -1.39
N ILE A 407 -2.51 7.53 -2.04
CA ILE A 407 -3.79 8.10 -1.58
C ILE A 407 -4.89 7.02 -1.63
N ASP A 408 -4.88 6.21 -2.68
CA ASP A 408 -5.73 5.04 -2.87
C ASP A 408 -5.53 3.97 -1.79
N SER A 409 -4.27 3.70 -1.43
CA SER A 409 -3.92 2.76 -0.37
C SER A 409 -4.41 3.27 0.97
N LEU A 410 -4.29 4.57 1.21
CA LEU A 410 -4.74 5.23 2.44
C LEU A 410 -6.26 5.12 2.58
N MET A 411 -6.99 5.29 1.48
CA MET A 411 -8.45 5.12 1.42
C MET A 411 -8.90 3.75 1.91
N LEU A 412 -8.18 2.66 1.57
CA LEU A 412 -8.52 1.33 2.06
C LEU A 412 -8.34 1.19 3.58
N TYR A 413 -7.34 1.85 4.17
CA TYR A 413 -7.19 1.88 5.63
C TYR A 413 -8.28 2.72 6.30
N ILE A 414 -8.67 3.85 5.70
CA ILE A 414 -9.79 4.67 6.19
C ILE A 414 -11.07 3.83 6.18
N ALA A 415 -11.39 3.15 5.07
CA ALA A 415 -12.53 2.24 4.96
C ALA A 415 -12.49 1.14 6.04
N HIS A 416 -11.34 0.49 6.22
CA HIS A 416 -11.16 -0.55 7.23
C HIS A 416 -11.43 -0.05 8.66
N TYR A 417 -10.86 1.10 9.04
CA TYR A 417 -11.03 1.65 10.39
C TYR A 417 -12.37 2.35 10.60
N HIS A 418 -13.07 2.73 9.53
CA HIS A 418 -14.50 3.09 9.59
C HIS A 418 -15.40 1.88 9.86
N GLY A 419 -14.90 0.66 9.63
CA GLY A 419 -15.61 -0.59 9.91
C GLY A 419 -16.09 -1.35 8.68
N LEU A 420 -15.72 -0.92 7.47
CA LEU A 420 -16.03 -1.67 6.26
C LEU A 420 -15.17 -2.93 6.19
N ARG A 421 -15.76 -4.01 5.68
CA ARG A 421 -15.05 -5.27 5.45
C ARG A 421 -14.48 -5.31 4.04
N GLU A 422 -13.25 -5.79 3.91
CA GLU A 422 -12.68 -6.12 2.61
C GLU A 422 -13.27 -7.44 2.09
N ALA A 423 -13.75 -7.45 0.85
CA ALA A 423 -14.06 -8.66 0.10
C ALA A 423 -13.09 -8.81 -1.06
N PHE A 424 -12.34 -9.92 -1.08
CA PHE A 424 -11.48 -10.28 -2.20
C PHE A 424 -12.27 -11.09 -3.22
N LEU A 425 -12.25 -10.64 -4.48
CA LEU A 425 -12.77 -11.35 -5.64
C LEU A 425 -11.59 -12.15 -6.24
N PRO A 426 -11.57 -13.49 -6.08
CA PRO A 426 -10.45 -14.29 -6.58
C PRO A 426 -10.49 -14.43 -8.11
N PRO A 427 -9.34 -14.71 -8.75
CA PRO A 427 -9.30 -15.13 -10.14
C PRO A 427 -10.31 -16.27 -10.42
N PRO A 428 -10.92 -16.31 -11.61
CA PRO A 428 -10.64 -15.47 -12.79
C PRO A 428 -11.24 -14.05 -12.77
N MET A 429 -11.85 -13.58 -11.68
CA MET A 429 -12.31 -12.18 -11.57
C MET A 429 -11.12 -11.22 -11.39
N VAL A 430 -10.63 -10.68 -12.51
CA VAL A 430 -9.47 -9.79 -12.57
C VAL A 430 -9.74 -8.54 -13.41
N ALA A 431 -8.84 -7.57 -13.29
CA ALA A 431 -8.73 -6.43 -14.20
C ALA A 431 -7.37 -6.49 -14.91
N TYR A 432 -7.39 -6.48 -16.23
CA TYR A 432 -6.20 -6.39 -17.06
C TYR A 432 -5.85 -4.92 -17.26
N HIS A 433 -4.61 -4.55 -16.97
CA HIS A 433 -4.11 -3.19 -17.12
C HIS A 433 -3.15 -3.13 -18.30
N ILE A 434 -3.44 -2.25 -19.25
CA ILE A 434 -2.61 -2.05 -20.44
C ILE A 434 -1.38 -1.25 -20.00
N ASP A 435 -0.21 -1.89 -19.98
CA ASP A 435 1.02 -1.27 -19.50
C ASP A 435 1.38 -0.03 -20.33
N HIS A 436 1.87 0.99 -19.64
CA HIS A 436 2.34 2.21 -20.26
C HIS A 436 3.51 2.77 -19.43
N GLY A 437 4.54 3.30 -20.11
CA GLY A 437 5.80 3.69 -19.46
C GLY A 437 5.69 4.86 -18.46
N GLY A 438 4.50 5.45 -18.29
CA GLY A 438 4.23 6.54 -17.35
C GLY A 438 3.80 6.10 -15.95
N GLY A 439 3.36 4.84 -15.77
CA GLY A 439 2.89 4.31 -14.49
C GLY A 439 4.02 3.92 -13.53
N TRP A 440 3.68 3.66 -12.27
CA TRP A 440 4.65 3.10 -11.32
C TRP A 440 4.97 1.64 -11.66
N SER A 441 6.25 1.32 -11.78
CA SER A 441 6.78 -0.03 -11.83
C SER A 441 7.94 -0.17 -10.83
N PRO A 442 8.23 -1.38 -10.33
CA PRO A 442 9.41 -1.62 -9.49
C PRO A 442 10.72 -1.13 -10.13
N GLU A 443 10.82 -1.20 -11.46
CA GLU A 443 11.97 -0.77 -12.26
C GLU A 443 12.04 0.76 -12.38
N GLY A 444 10.89 1.42 -12.56
CA GLY A 444 10.77 2.87 -12.78
C GLY A 444 10.67 3.72 -11.51
N ALA A 445 10.47 3.10 -10.34
CA ALA A 445 10.21 3.79 -9.08
C ALA A 445 11.23 4.90 -8.74
N LYS A 446 12.52 4.63 -8.93
CA LYS A 446 13.59 5.62 -8.65
C LYS A 446 13.53 6.84 -9.57
N ALA A 447 13.23 6.63 -10.85
CA ALA A 447 13.16 7.71 -11.83
C ALA A 447 11.94 8.61 -11.55
N LEU A 448 10.81 8.00 -11.17
CA LEU A 448 9.61 8.73 -10.75
C LEU A 448 9.88 9.58 -9.50
N ASP A 449 10.46 8.98 -8.44
CA ASP A 449 10.79 9.69 -7.20
C ASP A 449 11.72 10.89 -7.46
N GLN A 450 12.73 10.70 -8.31
CA GLN A 450 13.66 11.77 -8.68
C GLN A 450 12.95 12.91 -9.40
N ARG A 451 12.10 12.59 -10.39
CA ARG A 451 11.33 13.61 -11.14
C ARG A 451 10.44 14.44 -10.22
N LEU A 452 9.73 13.79 -9.29
CA LEU A 452 8.84 14.50 -8.34
C LEU A 452 9.65 15.41 -7.42
N LEU A 453 10.80 14.95 -6.93
CA LEU A 453 11.70 15.74 -6.09
C LEU A 453 12.25 16.96 -6.83
N GLU A 454 12.69 16.79 -8.08
CA GLU A 454 13.23 17.87 -8.91
C GLU A 454 12.21 18.97 -9.21
N HIS A 455 10.95 18.60 -9.38
CA HIS A 455 9.87 19.56 -9.63
C HIS A 455 9.29 20.14 -8.33
N GLY A 456 9.61 19.60 -7.16
CA GLY A 456 9.06 20.05 -5.88
C GLY A 456 7.61 19.61 -5.65
N ILE A 457 7.16 18.57 -6.35
CA ILE A 457 5.81 18.02 -6.22
C ILE A 457 5.76 17.10 -4.99
N PRO A 458 4.94 17.40 -3.97
CA PRO A 458 4.81 16.56 -2.79
C PRO A 458 4.17 15.20 -3.13
N GLN A 459 4.48 14.18 -2.33
CA GLN A 459 3.82 12.88 -2.33
C GLN A 459 3.72 12.35 -0.90
N ILE A 460 2.85 11.36 -0.65
CA ILE A 460 2.79 10.73 0.67
C ILE A 460 4.09 9.94 0.89
N VAL A 461 4.92 10.42 1.81
CA VAL A 461 6.11 9.68 2.22
C VAL A 461 5.74 8.54 3.16
N ARG A 462 6.55 7.47 3.15
CA ARG A 462 6.31 6.24 3.93
C ARG A 462 6.07 6.52 5.41
N GLU A 463 6.87 7.39 6.02
CA GLU A 463 6.76 7.75 7.44
C GLU A 463 5.42 8.41 7.77
N GLN A 464 4.92 9.27 6.87
CA GLN A 464 3.64 9.95 7.02
C GLN A 464 2.49 8.97 6.88
N PHE A 465 2.53 8.14 5.83
CA PHE A 465 1.56 7.07 5.61
C PHE A 465 1.45 6.11 6.79
N ASP A 466 2.60 5.60 7.26
CA ASP A 466 2.65 4.72 8.43
C ASP A 466 2.15 5.45 9.68
N GLY A 467 2.50 6.73 9.86
CA GLY A 467 2.01 7.56 10.96
C GLY A 467 0.48 7.66 11.01
N TRP A 468 -0.18 7.90 9.87
CA TRP A 468 -1.64 7.94 9.79
C TRP A 468 -2.29 6.59 10.05
N VAL A 469 -1.75 5.52 9.47
CA VAL A 469 -2.26 4.16 9.70
C VAL A 469 -2.12 3.75 11.17
N LEU A 470 -1.01 4.12 11.80
CA LEU A 470 -0.78 3.91 13.24
C LEU A 470 -1.79 4.66 14.08
N LYS A 471 -2.06 5.92 13.74
CA LYS A 471 -3.04 6.73 14.45
C LYS A 471 -4.44 6.10 14.38
N MET A 472 -4.88 5.70 13.18
CA MET A 472 -6.18 5.01 13.03
C MET A 472 -6.23 3.69 13.81
N ALA A 473 -5.12 2.95 13.86
CA ALA A 473 -5.01 1.73 14.65
C ALA A 473 -5.10 1.97 16.16
N GLU A 474 -4.48 3.05 16.66
CA GLU A 474 -4.49 3.42 18.08
C GLU A 474 -5.85 3.97 18.53
N ASP A 475 -6.48 4.76 17.68
CA ASP A 475 -7.79 5.38 17.93
C ASP A 475 -8.95 4.42 17.65
N TYR A 476 -8.70 3.35 16.88
CA TYR A 476 -9.71 2.42 16.36
C TYR A 476 -10.83 3.15 15.60
N ALA A 477 -10.44 4.15 14.82
CA ALA A 477 -11.32 5.06 14.10
C ALA A 477 -10.60 5.59 12.84
N PRO A 478 -11.33 5.92 11.77
CA PRO A 478 -10.74 6.49 10.58
C PRO A 478 -10.29 7.94 10.83
N ILE A 479 -9.30 8.41 10.06
CA ILE A 479 -9.03 9.84 9.93
C ILE A 479 -9.91 10.37 8.80
N MET A 480 -10.75 11.36 9.11
CA MET A 480 -11.52 12.08 8.10
C MET A 480 -10.67 13.23 7.55
N PHE A 481 -10.23 13.09 6.29
CA PHE A 481 -9.40 14.10 5.63
C PHE A 481 -10.22 15.23 5.03
N ASN A 482 -11.39 14.91 4.50
CA ASN A 482 -12.21 15.87 3.76
C ASN A 482 -13.35 16.40 4.64
N ASP A 483 -13.77 17.64 4.37
CA ASP A 483 -14.97 18.23 4.95
C ASP A 483 -16.22 17.90 4.12
N GLU A 484 -17.35 18.55 4.40
CA GLU A 484 -18.62 18.33 3.67
C GLU A 484 -18.58 18.80 2.20
N LYS A 485 -17.57 19.60 1.82
CA LYS A 485 -17.40 20.18 0.48
C LYS A 485 -16.64 19.26 -0.48
N TRP A 486 -16.25 18.06 -0.03
CA TRP A 486 -15.53 17.07 -0.82
C TRP A 486 -16.17 16.80 -2.19
N GLY A 487 -15.32 16.50 -3.18
CA GLY A 487 -15.74 16.27 -4.56
C GLY A 487 -16.29 17.52 -5.24
N LEU A 488 -15.79 18.70 -4.85
CA LEU A 488 -16.28 20.00 -5.33
C LEU A 488 -17.79 20.12 -5.19
N ALA A 489 -18.33 19.84 -3.99
CA ALA A 489 -19.77 19.80 -3.76
C ALA A 489 -20.45 21.17 -3.93
N ASP A 490 -19.72 22.26 -3.69
CA ASP A 490 -20.24 23.63 -3.79
C ASP A 490 -20.13 24.22 -5.21
N GLU A 491 -19.45 23.52 -6.14
CA GLU A 491 -19.23 23.99 -7.49
C GLU A 491 -20.28 23.42 -8.47
N LEU A 492 -20.84 24.31 -9.29
CA LEU A 492 -21.70 23.94 -10.41
C LEU A 492 -20.82 23.60 -11.62
N LEU A 493 -20.78 22.31 -11.97
CA LEU A 493 -19.97 21.80 -13.07
C LEU A 493 -20.85 21.51 -14.29
N VAL A 494 -20.28 21.73 -15.48
CA VAL A 494 -20.93 21.36 -16.74
C VAL A 494 -20.94 19.84 -16.86
N GLU A 495 -22.10 19.29 -17.19
CA GLU A 495 -22.29 17.85 -17.43
C GLU A 495 -22.83 17.63 -18.85
N ASP A 496 -22.06 16.92 -19.66
CA ASP A 496 -22.47 16.46 -20.99
C ASP A 496 -22.96 15.01 -20.90
N SER A 497 -24.08 14.73 -21.58
CA SER A 497 -24.60 13.36 -21.72
C SER A 497 -24.42 12.95 -23.17
N VAL A 498 -23.72 11.84 -23.39
CA VAL A 498 -23.35 11.39 -24.74
C VAL A 498 -24.56 10.99 -25.58
N GLU A 499 -25.66 10.54 -24.96
CA GLU A 499 -26.92 10.28 -25.69
C GLU A 499 -27.45 11.53 -26.41
N LYS A 500 -27.12 12.75 -25.92
CA LYS A 500 -27.49 14.01 -26.59
C LYS A 500 -26.51 14.44 -27.68
N ILE A 501 -25.32 13.84 -27.75
CA ILE A 501 -24.25 14.20 -28.69
C ILE A 501 -24.44 13.46 -30.02
N ILE A 502 -25.05 12.27 -30.00
CA ILE A 502 -25.31 11.47 -31.21
C ILE A 502 -26.46 12.05 -32.06
N ASP A 503 -27.32 12.89 -31.47
CA ASP A 503 -28.49 13.53 -32.12
C ASP A 503 -28.20 14.96 -32.67
N GLN A 504 -26.96 15.44 -32.60
CA GLN A 504 -26.50 16.72 -33.19
C GLN A 504 -25.50 16.46 -34.32
#